data_AF-A0A669F9U4-F1
#
_entry.id   AF-A0A669F9U4-F1
#
_cell.length_a   1.000
_cell.length_b   1.000
_cell.length_c   1.000
_cell.angle_alpha   90.00
_cell.angle_beta   90.00
_cell.angle_gamma   90.00
#
_symmetry.space_group_name_H-M   'P 1'
#
loop_
_entity.id
_entity.type
_entity.pdbx_description
1 polymer ?
#
loop_
_entity_poly.entity_id
_entity_poly.type
_entity_poly.pdbx_seq_one_letter_code
_entity_poly.pdbx_strand_id
1 'polypeptide(L)'
;MGLTQDPNFQKLQEWYTAHALGLNMRHMFEADKERFNKLSLTLKTEDGDILLDYSKNLITEEVMKMLVDLAKSRGIEAAREKMFTGEKINFTEGRAVLHVALRNRSNTPIMVDGKDVMPDVNKVLEKMKGFCHKVRSGEWKGYTGKAITDVVNVGIGGSDLGPLMVTEALKPYSKDGPRVWFVSNIDGTHIAKTLAQLNAETTLFIIASKTFTTQETITNAESAKAWFLEHAKDKAAVAKHFVALSTNGWVGGRFSLWSAIGMAIALHIGMYSKHTHTFQGDKHFRTAPLDKNAPILLALLGIWYINFFHAETQAMLPYDQYMHRFTAYFQQGDMESNGKYITNHGARVNYHTGPIVWGEPGTNGQHGLMWEINSFDQWGVELGKQLAKKIEPELKDTAEVHSHDSSTNGLINFLKKNFA
;
A
#
# COMPACT_ATOMS: atom_id res chain seq x y z
N MET A 1 -12.26 11.20 24.67
CA MET A 1 -12.65 9.90 25.26
C MET A 1 -12.05 8.78 24.41
N GLY A 2 -11.26 7.89 25.01
CA GLY A 2 -10.63 6.75 24.31
C GLY A 2 -11.66 5.70 23.87
N LEU A 3 -11.25 4.73 23.04
CA LEU A 3 -12.15 3.67 22.55
C LEU A 3 -12.77 2.85 23.70
N THR A 4 -11.96 2.43 24.66
CA THR A 4 -12.37 1.61 25.82
C THR A 4 -13.26 2.36 26.82
N GLN A 5 -13.36 3.68 26.71
CA GLN A 5 -14.24 4.52 27.53
C GLN A 5 -15.55 4.85 26.82
N ASP A 6 -15.69 4.47 25.54
CA ASP A 6 -16.92 4.70 24.79
C ASP A 6 -18.02 3.74 25.30
N PRO A 7 -19.20 4.24 25.72
CA PRO A 7 -20.29 3.40 26.21
C PRO A 7 -20.74 2.33 25.22
N ASN A 8 -20.68 2.59 23.90
CA ASN A 8 -21.03 1.60 22.89
C ASN A 8 -19.99 0.47 22.80
N PHE A 9 -18.71 0.79 23.05
CA PHE A 9 -17.65 -0.21 23.13
C PHE A 9 -17.81 -1.08 24.38
N GLN A 10 -18.10 -0.46 25.53
CA GLN A 10 -18.37 -1.16 26.79
C GLN A 10 -19.59 -2.09 26.66
N LYS A 11 -20.66 -1.62 26.01
CA LYS A 11 -21.83 -2.43 25.72
C LYS A 11 -21.50 -3.64 24.82
N LEU A 12 -20.68 -3.45 23.79
CA LEU A 12 -20.18 -4.56 22.96
C LEU A 12 -19.36 -5.56 23.79
N GLN A 13 -18.53 -5.07 24.71
CA GLN A 13 -17.70 -5.90 25.58
C GLN A 13 -18.55 -6.73 26.55
N GLU A 14 -19.57 -6.12 27.16
CA GLU A 14 -20.54 -6.81 28.02
C GLU A 14 -21.30 -7.87 27.23
N TRP A 15 -21.79 -7.53 26.04
CA TRP A 15 -22.49 -8.46 25.17
C TRP A 15 -21.59 -9.63 24.76
N TYR A 16 -20.35 -9.35 24.35
CA TYR A 16 -19.36 -10.36 23.98
C TYR A 16 -19.11 -11.33 25.15
N THR A 17 -18.84 -10.80 26.34
CA THR A 17 -18.57 -11.60 27.54
C THR A 17 -19.74 -12.52 27.90
N ALA A 18 -20.97 -12.05 27.71
CA ALA A 18 -22.17 -12.82 28.03
C ALA A 18 -22.57 -13.85 26.95
N HIS A 19 -22.29 -13.60 25.67
CA HIS A 19 -22.91 -14.37 24.57
C HIS A 19 -21.92 -15.01 23.58
N ALA A 20 -20.67 -14.56 23.50
CA ALA A 20 -19.77 -14.96 22.41
C ALA A 20 -19.48 -16.46 22.37
N LEU A 21 -19.43 -17.13 23.53
CA LEU A 21 -19.25 -18.58 23.62
C LEU A 21 -20.40 -19.38 22.99
N GLY A 22 -21.59 -18.78 22.88
CA GLY A 22 -22.75 -19.39 22.22
C GLY A 22 -22.78 -19.19 20.70
N LEU A 23 -21.89 -18.37 20.14
CA LEU A 23 -21.87 -18.12 18.70
C LEU A 23 -21.34 -19.34 17.94
N ASN A 24 -22.21 -19.93 17.12
CA ASN A 24 -21.87 -21.02 16.25
C ASN A 24 -22.39 -20.75 14.84
N MET A 25 -21.47 -20.59 13.88
CA MET A 25 -21.81 -20.20 12.52
C MET A 25 -22.79 -21.16 11.86
N ARG A 26 -22.61 -22.47 12.00
CA ARG A 26 -23.52 -23.47 11.41
C ARG A 26 -24.93 -23.30 11.94
N HIS A 27 -25.11 -23.26 13.27
CA HIS A 27 -26.42 -23.07 13.88
C HIS A 27 -27.06 -21.74 13.48
N MET A 28 -26.26 -20.68 13.32
CA MET A 28 -26.75 -19.36 12.89
C MET A 28 -27.30 -19.37 11.46
N PHE A 29 -26.73 -20.15 10.54
CA PHE A 29 -27.31 -20.37 9.20
C PHE A 29 -28.51 -21.32 9.22
N GLU A 30 -28.49 -22.32 10.10
CA GLU A 30 -29.63 -23.25 10.24
C GLU A 30 -30.88 -22.52 10.74
N ALA A 31 -30.71 -21.65 11.74
CA ALA A 31 -31.76 -20.88 12.39
C ALA A 31 -32.29 -19.70 11.55
N ASP A 32 -31.48 -19.13 10.64
CA ASP A 32 -31.90 -18.03 9.78
C ASP A 32 -31.59 -18.32 8.30
N LYS A 33 -32.60 -18.76 7.56
CA LYS A 33 -32.49 -19.06 6.12
C LYS A 33 -32.21 -17.81 5.27
N GLU A 34 -32.50 -16.62 5.78
CA GLU A 34 -32.26 -15.35 5.11
C GLU A 34 -30.93 -14.70 5.51
N ARG A 35 -30.09 -15.39 6.30
CA ARG A 35 -28.83 -14.85 6.83
C ARG A 35 -27.93 -14.26 5.75
N PHE A 36 -27.78 -14.93 4.61
CA PHE A 36 -27.00 -14.40 3.49
C PHE A 36 -27.57 -13.08 2.96
N ASN A 37 -28.88 -13.01 2.73
CA ASN A 37 -29.53 -11.80 2.19
C ASN A 37 -29.42 -10.62 3.17
N LYS A 38 -29.52 -10.89 4.47
CA LYS A 38 -29.39 -9.88 5.52
C LYS A 38 -27.95 -9.39 5.73
N LEU A 39 -26.98 -10.32 5.63
CA LEU A 39 -25.57 -10.08 5.92
C LEU A 39 -24.71 -10.17 4.65
N SER A 40 -25.21 -9.59 3.57
CA SER A 40 -24.44 -9.34 2.35
C SER A 40 -24.78 -7.99 1.77
N LEU A 41 -23.91 -7.50 0.89
CA LEU A 41 -24.09 -6.26 0.16
C LEU A 41 -23.58 -6.43 -1.28
N THR A 42 -24.46 -6.24 -2.26
CA THR A 42 -24.08 -6.20 -3.67
C THR A 42 -23.94 -4.76 -4.12
N LEU A 43 -22.72 -4.36 -4.48
CA LEU A 43 -22.43 -3.08 -5.09
C LEU A 43 -22.55 -3.21 -6.61
N LYS A 44 -23.57 -2.56 -7.18
CA LYS A 44 -23.72 -2.45 -8.63
C LYS A 44 -22.71 -1.43 -9.15
N THR A 45 -21.81 -1.85 -10.04
CA THR A 45 -20.90 -0.94 -10.74
C THR A 45 -21.12 -1.06 -12.25
N GLU A 46 -20.66 -0.07 -13.01
CA GLU A 46 -20.81 -0.05 -14.48
C GLU A 46 -20.15 -1.25 -15.18
N ASP A 47 -19.09 -1.80 -14.57
CA ASP A 47 -18.25 -2.86 -15.16
C ASP A 47 -18.48 -4.24 -14.52
N GLY A 48 -19.47 -4.36 -13.63
CA GLY A 48 -19.80 -5.61 -12.94
C GLY A 48 -20.11 -5.41 -11.46
N ASP A 49 -20.71 -6.43 -10.87
CA ASP A 49 -21.10 -6.39 -9.47
C ASP A 49 -19.93 -6.75 -8.55
N ILE A 50 -19.85 -6.12 -7.38
CA ILE A 50 -19.00 -6.55 -6.27
C ILE A 50 -19.92 -7.06 -5.16
N LEU A 51 -19.85 -8.37 -4.88
CA LEU A 51 -20.55 -8.97 -3.74
C LEU A 51 -19.64 -9.00 -2.52
N LEU A 52 -20.05 -8.29 -1.47
CA LEU A 52 -19.51 -8.44 -0.12
C LEU A 52 -20.43 -9.40 0.65
N ASP A 53 -20.08 -10.69 0.67
CA ASP A 53 -20.68 -11.67 1.58
C ASP A 53 -19.94 -11.65 2.92
N TYR A 54 -20.60 -11.17 3.96
CA TYR A 54 -20.08 -11.19 5.32
C TYR A 54 -20.94 -12.03 6.26
N SER A 55 -21.80 -12.89 5.72
CA SER A 55 -22.71 -13.75 6.47
C SER A 55 -21.99 -14.86 7.26
N LYS A 56 -20.80 -15.27 6.78
CA LYS A 56 -19.90 -16.25 7.43
C LYS A 56 -18.99 -15.60 8.46
N ASN A 57 -19.56 -14.72 9.28
CA ASN A 57 -18.91 -14.11 10.42
C ASN A 57 -19.66 -14.47 11.71
N LEU A 58 -18.96 -14.51 12.83
CA LEU A 58 -19.53 -14.75 14.17
C LEU A 58 -20.23 -13.49 14.69
N ILE A 59 -21.32 -13.10 14.01
CA ILE A 59 -22.10 -11.89 14.27
C ILE A 59 -23.60 -12.14 14.14
N THR A 60 -24.40 -11.43 14.93
CA THR A 60 -25.87 -11.34 14.79
C THR A 60 -26.26 -9.96 14.25
N GLU A 61 -27.53 -9.79 13.89
CA GLU A 61 -28.07 -8.45 13.53
C GLU A 61 -27.91 -7.45 14.70
N GLU A 62 -28.03 -7.93 15.95
CA GLU A 62 -27.80 -7.13 17.15
C GLU A 62 -26.35 -6.66 17.26
N VAL A 63 -25.37 -7.57 17.06
CA VAL A 63 -23.94 -7.22 17.05
C VAL A 63 -23.65 -6.18 15.97
N MET A 64 -24.20 -6.36 14.77
CA MET A 64 -24.02 -5.39 13.69
C MET A 64 -24.59 -4.01 14.03
N LYS A 65 -25.76 -3.95 14.66
CA LYS A 65 -26.33 -2.69 15.14
C LYS A 65 -25.42 -2.02 16.17
N MET A 66 -24.91 -2.77 17.16
CA MET A 66 -23.99 -2.22 18.17
C MET A 66 -22.66 -1.73 17.56
N LEU A 67 -22.11 -2.44 16.58
CA LEU A 67 -20.92 -2.01 15.84
C LEU A 67 -21.17 -0.72 15.06
N VAL A 68 -22.33 -0.59 14.41
CA VAL A 68 -22.72 0.66 13.71
C VAL A 68 -22.95 1.81 14.69
N ASP A 69 -23.53 1.54 15.86
CA ASP A 69 -23.70 2.56 16.91
C ASP A 69 -22.34 3.02 17.48
N LEU A 70 -21.38 2.10 17.65
CA LEU A 70 -19.98 2.43 17.96
C LEU A 70 -19.36 3.30 16.84
N ALA A 71 -19.56 2.95 15.56
CA ALA A 71 -19.06 3.75 14.43
C ALA A 71 -19.53 5.21 14.50
N LYS A 72 -20.81 5.40 14.85
CA LYS A 72 -21.43 6.72 15.02
C LYS A 72 -20.85 7.46 16.22
N SER A 73 -20.74 6.84 17.39
CA SER A 73 -20.19 7.51 18.59
C SER A 73 -18.71 7.87 18.44
N ARG A 74 -17.95 7.10 17.64
CA ARG A 74 -16.57 7.44 17.28
C ARG A 74 -16.45 8.55 16.24
N GLY A 75 -17.56 9.06 15.70
CA GLY A 75 -17.58 10.20 14.79
C GLY A 75 -16.99 9.91 13.41
N ILE A 76 -17.12 8.68 12.92
CA ILE A 76 -16.52 8.25 11.64
C ILE A 76 -17.02 9.10 10.47
N GLU A 77 -18.31 9.45 10.43
CA GLU A 77 -18.86 10.27 9.34
C GLU A 77 -18.25 11.67 9.30
N ALA A 78 -18.07 12.29 10.47
CA ALA A 78 -17.40 13.59 10.56
C ALA A 78 -15.93 13.46 10.12
N ALA A 79 -15.19 12.48 10.64
CA ALA A 79 -13.80 12.25 10.27
C ALA A 79 -13.62 11.97 8.76
N ARG A 80 -14.56 11.23 8.17
CA ARG A 80 -14.64 11.00 6.73
C ARG A 80 -14.79 12.32 5.97
N GLU A 81 -15.76 13.16 6.34
CA GLU A 81 -15.94 14.45 5.65
C GLU A 81 -14.70 15.33 5.74
N LYS A 82 -14.04 15.40 6.91
CA LYS A 82 -12.76 16.11 7.08
C LYS A 82 -11.69 15.65 6.09
N MET A 83 -11.61 14.35 5.83
CA MET A 83 -10.70 13.80 4.81
C MET A 83 -11.07 14.32 3.42
N PHE A 84 -12.35 14.19 3.03
CA PHE A 84 -12.81 14.56 1.69
C PHE A 84 -12.80 16.06 1.41
N THR A 85 -12.85 16.91 2.44
CA THR A 85 -12.80 18.37 2.32
C THR A 85 -11.39 18.95 2.42
N GLY A 86 -10.37 18.11 2.68
CA GLY A 86 -8.97 18.55 2.72
C GLY A 86 -8.52 19.13 4.05
N GLU A 87 -9.24 18.88 5.15
CA GLU A 87 -8.77 19.23 6.48
C GLU A 87 -7.47 18.48 6.82
N LYS A 88 -6.65 19.10 7.68
CA LYS A 88 -5.33 18.59 8.09
C LYS A 88 -5.46 17.47 9.12
N ILE A 89 -6.10 16.36 8.72
CA ILE A 89 -6.37 15.20 9.60
C ILE A 89 -5.13 14.36 9.90
N ASN A 90 -4.05 14.49 9.12
CA ASN A 90 -2.73 14.04 9.55
C ASN A 90 -2.14 15.09 10.50
N PHE A 91 -2.61 15.03 11.74
CA PHE A 91 -2.40 16.06 12.76
C PHE A 91 -0.95 16.12 13.25
N THR A 92 -0.19 15.02 13.21
CA THR A 92 1.22 15.01 13.64
C THR A 92 2.14 15.74 12.66
N GLU A 93 1.79 15.75 11.37
CA GLU A 93 2.57 16.42 10.33
C GLU A 93 1.90 17.71 9.82
N GLY A 94 0.72 18.06 10.32
CA GLY A 94 -0.05 19.22 9.85
C GLY A 94 -0.45 19.13 8.37
N ARG A 95 -0.80 17.93 7.88
CA ARG A 95 -1.07 17.67 6.45
C ARG A 95 -2.52 17.24 6.21
N ALA A 96 -3.06 17.66 5.07
CA ALA A 96 -4.26 17.04 4.52
C ALA A 96 -3.98 15.59 4.08
N VAL A 97 -5.03 14.79 3.88
CA VAL A 97 -4.93 13.40 3.39
C VAL A 97 -5.90 13.22 2.23
N LEU A 98 -5.39 13.34 1.00
CA LEU A 98 -6.22 13.59 -0.18
C LEU A 98 -5.95 12.65 -1.36
N HIS A 99 -5.67 11.37 -1.11
CA HIS A 99 -5.59 10.38 -2.19
C HIS A 99 -6.91 10.29 -3.00
N VAL A 100 -8.06 10.65 -2.40
CA VAL A 100 -9.35 10.79 -3.09
C VAL A 100 -9.36 11.91 -4.14
N ALA A 101 -8.59 12.98 -3.95
CA ALA A 101 -8.51 14.09 -4.92
C ALA A 101 -7.82 13.64 -6.22
N LEU A 102 -6.84 12.74 -6.14
CA LEU A 102 -6.09 12.20 -7.29
C LEU A 102 -6.98 11.47 -8.30
N ARG A 103 -8.11 10.96 -7.82
CA ARG A 103 -9.08 10.17 -8.58
C ARG A 103 -10.48 10.79 -8.57
N ASN A 104 -10.60 12.05 -8.17
CA ASN A 104 -11.86 12.78 -8.18
C ASN A 104 -12.27 13.11 -9.64
N ARG A 105 -13.21 12.33 -10.19
CA ARG A 105 -13.64 12.48 -11.60
C ARG A 105 -14.75 13.51 -11.80
N SER A 106 -15.44 13.93 -10.74
CA SER A 106 -16.41 15.03 -10.85
C SER A 106 -15.74 16.39 -10.96
N ASN A 107 -14.43 16.49 -10.66
CA ASN A 107 -13.70 17.75 -10.56
C ASN A 107 -14.35 18.76 -9.59
N THR A 108 -15.16 18.26 -8.64
CA THR A 108 -15.66 19.11 -7.56
C THR A 108 -14.46 19.65 -6.79
N PRO A 109 -14.38 20.97 -6.53
CA PRO A 109 -13.23 21.56 -5.86
C PRO A 109 -12.94 20.90 -4.50
N ILE A 110 -11.65 20.69 -4.21
CA ILE A 110 -11.18 20.22 -2.90
C ILE A 110 -10.10 21.18 -2.42
N MET A 111 -10.34 21.81 -1.28
CA MET A 111 -9.53 22.94 -0.82
C MET A 111 -8.43 22.48 0.12
N VAL A 112 -7.21 22.96 -0.10
CA VAL A 112 -6.11 22.90 0.87
C VAL A 112 -5.54 24.30 1.00
N ASP A 113 -5.51 24.83 2.23
CA ASP A 113 -5.00 26.17 2.54
C ASP A 113 -5.63 27.26 1.62
N GLY A 114 -6.94 27.16 1.38
CA GLY A 114 -7.70 28.10 0.57
C GLY A 114 -7.55 27.95 -0.95
N LYS A 115 -6.81 26.95 -1.44
CA LYS A 115 -6.61 26.68 -2.87
C LYS A 115 -7.21 25.34 -3.28
N ASP A 116 -7.96 25.33 -4.39
CA ASP A 116 -8.43 24.10 -5.01
C ASP A 116 -7.25 23.31 -5.60
N VAL A 117 -7.13 22.03 -5.24
CA VAL A 117 -6.05 21.14 -5.70
C VAL A 117 -6.35 20.49 -7.05
N MET A 118 -7.61 20.46 -7.49
CA MET A 118 -8.01 19.73 -8.70
C MET A 118 -7.32 20.22 -9.99
N PRO A 119 -7.09 21.53 -10.22
CA PRO A 119 -6.34 21.99 -11.38
C PRO A 119 -4.92 21.41 -11.47
N ASP A 120 -4.21 21.35 -10.34
CA ASP A 120 -2.84 20.83 -10.28
C ASP A 120 -2.82 19.30 -10.47
N VAL A 121 -3.80 18.58 -9.90
CA VAL A 121 -4.00 17.14 -10.13
C VAL A 121 -4.19 16.86 -11.63
N ASN A 122 -5.12 17.56 -12.28
CA ASN A 122 -5.43 17.34 -13.69
C ASN A 122 -4.27 17.72 -14.61
N LYS A 123 -3.52 18.78 -14.28
CA LYS A 123 -2.31 19.17 -15.01
C LYS A 123 -1.27 18.05 -15.02
N VAL A 124 -1.06 17.38 -13.88
CA VAL A 124 -0.13 16.25 -13.79
C VAL A 124 -0.66 15.04 -14.56
N LEU A 125 -1.95 14.72 -14.45
CA LEU A 125 -2.56 13.62 -15.23
C LEU A 125 -2.45 13.85 -16.74
N GLU A 126 -2.64 15.08 -17.22
CA GLU A 126 -2.48 15.40 -18.65
C GLU A 126 -1.01 15.31 -19.08
N LYS A 127 -0.06 15.75 -18.23
CA LYS A 127 1.37 15.55 -18.47
C LYS A 127 1.72 14.06 -18.57
N MET A 128 1.18 13.23 -17.67
CA MET A 128 1.34 11.78 -17.71
C MET A 128 0.77 11.19 -18.99
N LYS A 129 -0.41 11.65 -19.43
CA LYS A 129 -1.04 11.21 -20.67
C LYS A 129 -0.20 11.51 -21.89
N GLY A 130 0.27 12.75 -22.03
CA GLY A 130 1.14 13.15 -23.14
C GLY A 130 2.45 12.35 -23.15
N PHE A 131 3.07 12.13 -21.98
CA PHE A 131 4.29 11.33 -21.88
C PHE A 131 4.05 9.85 -22.22
N CYS A 132 3.00 9.26 -21.66
CA CYS A 132 2.60 7.88 -21.91
C CYS A 132 2.34 7.63 -23.40
N HIS A 133 1.62 8.55 -24.06
CA HIS A 133 1.40 8.49 -25.50
C HIS A 133 2.72 8.45 -26.27
N LYS A 134 3.63 9.39 -26.02
CA LYS A 134 4.92 9.46 -26.71
C LYS A 134 5.75 8.19 -26.54
N VAL A 135 5.79 7.62 -25.34
CA VAL A 135 6.56 6.38 -25.08
C VAL A 135 5.92 5.18 -25.77
N ARG A 136 4.60 4.99 -25.60
CA ARG A 136 3.88 3.83 -26.17
C ARG A 136 3.75 3.88 -27.69
N SER A 137 3.62 5.06 -28.29
CA SER A 137 3.61 5.21 -29.76
C SER A 137 4.99 5.03 -30.38
N GLY A 138 6.05 5.06 -29.56
CA GLY A 138 7.43 5.03 -30.01
C GLY A 138 7.94 6.38 -30.52
N GLU A 139 7.21 7.48 -30.36
CA GLU A 139 7.70 8.84 -30.64
C GLU A 139 8.85 9.25 -29.71
N TRP A 140 8.80 8.84 -28.45
CA TRP A 140 9.89 9.04 -27.51
C TRP A 140 11.03 8.09 -27.88
N LYS A 141 12.15 8.67 -28.32
CA LYS A 141 13.34 7.93 -28.74
C LYS A 141 14.42 7.94 -27.67
N GLY A 142 15.09 6.80 -27.54
CA GLY A 142 16.36 6.70 -26.82
C GLY A 142 17.49 7.47 -27.51
N TYR A 143 18.68 7.41 -26.93
CA TYR A 143 19.82 8.21 -27.37
C TYR A 143 20.32 7.85 -28.77
N THR A 144 20.06 6.63 -29.24
CA THR A 144 20.38 6.16 -30.60
C THR A 144 19.22 6.25 -31.58
N GLY A 145 18.08 6.83 -31.18
CA GLY A 145 16.90 6.98 -32.04
C GLY A 145 15.92 5.79 -32.02
N LYS A 146 16.21 4.72 -31.26
CA LYS A 146 15.31 3.57 -31.08
C LYS A 146 14.13 3.90 -30.16
N ALA A 147 13.00 3.23 -30.35
CA ALA A 147 11.86 3.34 -29.44
C ALA A 147 12.15 2.64 -28.10
N ILE A 148 11.51 3.09 -27.03
CA ILE A 148 11.63 2.47 -25.71
C ILE A 148 10.90 1.11 -25.69
N THR A 149 11.55 0.08 -25.19
CA THR A 149 11.02 -1.29 -25.04
C THR A 149 10.83 -1.68 -23.58
N ASP A 150 11.59 -1.07 -22.67
CA ASP A 150 11.66 -1.41 -21.26
C ASP A 150 11.55 -0.16 -20.40
N VAL A 151 10.75 -0.25 -19.33
CA VAL A 151 10.58 0.79 -18.32
C VAL A 151 10.99 0.20 -16.97
N VAL A 152 11.91 0.85 -16.29
CA VAL A 152 12.41 0.42 -14.97
C VAL A 152 11.97 1.44 -13.92
N ASN A 153 11.05 1.05 -13.03
CA ASN A 153 10.70 1.85 -11.87
C ASN A 153 11.69 1.57 -10.74
N VAL A 154 12.40 2.61 -10.31
CA VAL A 154 13.34 2.58 -9.19
C VAL A 154 12.72 3.32 -8.02
N GLY A 155 12.33 2.58 -6.97
CA GLY A 155 11.60 3.13 -5.82
C GLY A 155 11.42 2.05 -4.75
N ILE A 156 11.11 2.43 -3.51
CA ILE A 156 10.88 1.47 -2.41
C ILE A 156 9.57 1.77 -1.67
N GLY A 157 8.97 0.75 -1.04
CA GLY A 157 7.75 0.89 -0.26
C GLY A 157 6.59 1.40 -1.11
N GLY A 158 6.05 2.56 -0.77
CA GLY A 158 4.88 3.13 -1.46
C GLY A 158 5.17 3.56 -2.90
N SER A 159 6.44 3.77 -3.25
CA SER A 159 6.90 4.08 -4.61
C SER A 159 7.21 2.84 -5.45
N ASP A 160 6.91 1.64 -4.91
CA ASP A 160 7.19 0.33 -5.54
C ASP A 160 5.97 -0.59 -5.50
N LEU A 161 5.47 -0.92 -4.31
CA LEU A 161 4.47 -1.97 -4.10
C LEU A 161 3.17 -1.74 -4.87
N GLY A 162 2.69 -0.48 -4.91
CA GLY A 162 1.48 -0.13 -5.66
C GLY A 162 1.63 -0.33 -7.16
N PRO A 163 2.58 0.35 -7.82
CA PRO A 163 2.89 0.12 -9.24
C PRO A 163 3.15 -1.34 -9.61
N LEU A 164 3.94 -2.07 -8.82
CA LEU A 164 4.20 -3.49 -9.03
C LEU A 164 2.91 -4.30 -8.96
N MET A 165 2.15 -4.18 -7.87
CA MET A 165 0.92 -4.94 -7.67
C MET A 165 -0.10 -4.71 -8.78
N VAL A 166 -0.30 -3.45 -9.20
CA VAL A 166 -1.29 -3.14 -10.23
C VAL A 166 -0.87 -3.62 -11.61
N THR A 167 0.43 -3.51 -11.96
CA THR A 167 0.92 -4.02 -13.27
C THR A 167 0.91 -5.55 -13.35
N GLU A 168 1.06 -6.24 -12.23
CA GLU A 168 0.85 -7.69 -12.15
C GLU A 168 -0.64 -8.04 -12.26
N ALA A 169 -1.51 -7.40 -11.46
CA ALA A 169 -2.95 -7.63 -11.45
C ALA A 169 -3.62 -7.37 -12.81
N LEU A 170 -3.11 -6.39 -13.56
CA LEU A 170 -3.65 -5.95 -14.84
C LEU A 170 -2.79 -6.39 -16.03
N LYS A 171 -1.94 -7.41 -15.88
CA LYS A 171 -1.09 -7.92 -16.96
C LYS A 171 -1.83 -8.17 -18.27
N PRO A 172 -3.06 -8.74 -18.30
CA PRO A 172 -3.79 -8.96 -19.56
C PRO A 172 -4.07 -7.68 -20.37
N TYR A 173 -4.05 -6.51 -19.73
CA TYR A 173 -4.30 -5.21 -20.36
C TYR A 173 -3.02 -4.52 -20.86
N SER A 174 -1.87 -5.18 -20.76
CA SER A 174 -0.55 -4.60 -21.10
C SER A 174 -0.18 -4.68 -22.58
N LYS A 175 -1.11 -5.13 -23.44
CA LYS A 175 -0.88 -5.24 -24.88
C LYS A 175 -0.35 -3.91 -25.43
N ASP A 176 0.67 -4.01 -26.27
CA ASP A 176 1.36 -2.88 -26.93
C ASP A 176 2.08 -1.91 -25.97
N GLY A 177 2.18 -2.24 -24.68
CA GLY A 177 2.99 -1.50 -23.71
C GLY A 177 4.45 -1.99 -23.64
N PRO A 178 5.38 -1.15 -23.17
CA PRO A 178 6.72 -1.60 -22.83
C PRO A 178 6.68 -2.60 -21.67
N ARG A 179 7.71 -3.45 -21.59
CA ARG A 179 7.95 -4.29 -20.40
C ARG A 179 8.23 -3.38 -19.22
N VAL A 180 7.75 -3.77 -18.05
CA VAL A 180 8.01 -3.05 -16.79
C VAL A 180 8.85 -3.90 -15.86
N TRP A 181 9.81 -3.23 -15.23
CA TRP A 181 10.72 -3.78 -14.23
C TRP A 181 10.64 -2.93 -12.97
N PHE A 182 10.81 -3.55 -11.81
CA PHE A 182 10.76 -2.89 -10.52
C PHE A 182 12.04 -3.17 -9.78
N VAL A 183 12.77 -2.12 -9.39
CA VAL A 183 14.00 -2.22 -8.59
C VAL A 183 13.78 -1.42 -7.31
N SER A 184 13.84 -2.11 -6.17
CA SER A 184 13.49 -1.54 -4.88
C SER A 184 14.51 -1.79 -3.78
N ASN A 185 14.87 -3.06 -3.58
CA ASN A 185 15.90 -3.44 -2.61
C ASN A 185 17.26 -2.76 -2.88
N ILE A 186 17.98 -2.41 -1.81
CA ILE A 186 19.35 -1.87 -1.84
C ILE A 186 20.40 -2.95 -2.05
N ASP A 187 20.05 -4.22 -1.82
CA ASP A 187 20.86 -5.36 -2.26
C ASP A 187 21.17 -5.22 -3.77
N GLY A 188 22.47 -5.07 -4.07
CA GLY A 188 22.98 -4.85 -5.42
C GLY A 188 22.56 -5.94 -6.42
N THR A 189 22.20 -7.14 -5.93
CA THR A 189 21.61 -8.20 -6.73
C THR A 189 20.41 -7.72 -7.52
N HIS A 190 19.56 -6.88 -6.93
CA HIS A 190 18.29 -6.46 -7.54
C HIS A 190 18.51 -5.60 -8.79
N ILE A 191 19.35 -4.57 -8.69
CA ILE A 191 19.70 -3.73 -9.84
C ILE A 191 20.57 -4.51 -10.83
N ALA A 192 21.57 -5.27 -10.37
CA ALA A 192 22.49 -6.00 -11.24
C ALA A 192 21.77 -7.01 -12.14
N LYS A 193 20.91 -7.88 -11.58
CA LYS A 193 20.16 -8.88 -12.36
C LYS A 193 19.15 -8.26 -13.33
N THR A 194 18.68 -7.05 -13.02
CA THR A 194 17.75 -6.30 -13.85
C THR A 194 18.51 -5.71 -15.04
N LEU A 195 19.58 -4.96 -14.79
CA LEU A 195 20.40 -4.35 -15.84
C LEU A 195 21.01 -5.37 -16.80
N ALA A 196 21.35 -6.58 -16.32
CA ALA A 196 21.85 -7.68 -17.15
C ALA A 196 20.88 -8.12 -18.27
N GLN A 197 19.59 -7.79 -18.18
CA GLN A 197 18.56 -8.15 -19.16
C GLN A 197 18.17 -6.97 -20.07
N LEU A 198 18.78 -5.80 -19.89
CA LEU A 198 18.35 -4.55 -20.50
C LEU A 198 19.32 -4.03 -21.56
N ASN A 199 18.79 -3.25 -22.49
CA ASN A 199 19.57 -2.51 -23.47
C ASN A 199 19.52 -1.00 -23.16
N ALA A 200 20.67 -0.37 -22.98
CA ALA A 200 20.79 1.05 -22.66
C ALA A 200 20.14 1.96 -23.74
N GLU A 201 20.06 1.51 -24.98
CA GLU A 201 19.45 2.25 -26.10
C GLU A 201 17.92 2.33 -26.02
N THR A 202 17.27 1.37 -25.35
CA THR A 202 15.80 1.20 -25.38
C THR A 202 15.16 1.14 -23.98
N THR A 203 15.91 1.48 -22.93
CA THR A 203 15.43 1.43 -21.54
C THR A 203 15.15 2.83 -21.00
N LEU A 204 13.97 3.04 -20.42
CA LEU A 204 13.60 4.26 -19.69
C LEU A 204 13.56 3.98 -18.18
N PHE A 205 14.30 4.76 -17.40
CA PHE A 205 14.28 4.71 -15.94
C PHE A 205 13.34 5.76 -15.35
N ILE A 206 12.51 5.33 -14.40
CA ILE A 206 11.61 6.16 -13.62
C ILE A 206 12.13 6.16 -12.18
N ILE A 207 12.63 7.29 -11.71
CA ILE A 207 13.12 7.44 -10.33
C ILE A 207 11.97 7.92 -9.46
N ALA A 208 11.39 7.00 -8.68
CA ALA A 208 10.19 7.22 -7.88
C ALA A 208 10.56 7.37 -6.40
N SER A 209 10.62 8.61 -5.91
CA SER A 209 10.85 8.90 -4.50
C SER A 209 10.16 10.21 -4.14
N LYS A 210 9.27 10.16 -3.13
CA LYS A 210 8.60 11.35 -2.62
C LYS A 210 9.63 12.42 -2.23
N THR A 211 10.59 12.07 -1.37
CA THR A 211 11.59 13.03 -0.88
C THR A 211 12.76 13.24 -1.83
N PHE A 212 12.96 12.35 -2.80
CA PHE A 212 14.14 12.30 -3.67
C PHE A 212 15.48 12.20 -2.90
N THR A 213 15.42 11.70 -1.67
CA THR A 213 16.56 11.53 -0.76
C THR A 213 16.61 10.14 -0.13
N THR A 214 15.68 9.26 -0.48
CA THR A 214 15.64 7.88 0.01
C THR A 214 16.90 7.13 -0.41
N GLN A 215 17.71 6.70 0.55
CA GLN A 215 19.04 6.11 0.30
C GLN A 215 18.97 4.97 -0.72
N GLU A 216 18.05 4.01 -0.50
CA GLU A 216 17.90 2.83 -1.36
C GLU A 216 17.56 3.22 -2.80
N THR A 217 16.63 4.17 -2.97
CA THR A 217 16.22 4.65 -4.30
C THR A 217 17.32 5.44 -5.00
N ILE A 218 18.01 6.34 -4.28
CA ILE A 218 19.04 7.19 -4.88
C ILE A 218 20.28 6.39 -5.24
N THR A 219 20.73 5.46 -4.37
CA THR A 219 21.86 4.57 -4.68
C THR A 219 21.56 3.69 -5.90
N ASN A 220 20.35 3.13 -6.01
CA ASN A 220 19.95 2.38 -7.21
C ASN A 220 19.86 3.27 -8.46
N ALA A 221 19.33 4.49 -8.33
CA ALA A 221 19.24 5.45 -9.43
C ALA A 221 20.63 5.87 -9.94
N GLU A 222 21.58 6.11 -9.03
CA GLU A 222 22.96 6.43 -9.36
C GLU A 222 23.67 5.24 -10.03
N SER A 223 23.43 4.02 -9.55
CA SER A 223 23.94 2.79 -10.18
C SER A 223 23.41 2.62 -11.61
N ALA A 224 22.09 2.81 -11.81
CA ALA A 224 21.48 2.77 -13.14
C ALA A 224 22.01 3.87 -14.08
N LYS A 225 22.23 5.08 -13.55
CA LYS A 225 22.80 6.21 -14.30
C LYS A 225 24.26 5.95 -14.68
N ALA A 226 25.06 5.38 -13.78
CA ALA A 226 26.45 5.00 -14.05
C ALA A 226 26.51 3.96 -15.18
N TRP A 227 25.75 2.86 -15.05
CA TRP A 227 25.61 1.86 -16.10
C TRP A 227 25.17 2.46 -17.43
N PHE A 228 24.17 3.34 -17.44
CA PHE A 228 23.71 4.00 -18.67
C PHE A 228 24.82 4.84 -19.32
N LEU A 229 25.58 5.60 -18.52
CA LEU A 229 26.65 6.48 -19.02
C LEU A 229 27.87 5.71 -19.54
N GLU A 230 28.14 4.51 -19.05
CA GLU A 230 29.16 3.61 -19.62
C GLU A 230 28.86 3.27 -21.10
N HIS A 231 27.58 3.15 -21.43
CA HIS A 231 27.11 2.81 -22.79
C HIS A 231 26.90 4.05 -23.66
N ALA A 232 26.16 5.05 -23.15
CA ALA A 232 25.79 6.23 -23.91
C ALA A 232 26.95 7.22 -24.09
N LYS A 233 27.88 7.27 -23.13
CA LYS A 233 29.06 8.15 -23.09
C LYS A 233 28.75 9.64 -23.29
N ASP A 234 27.50 10.04 -23.08
CA ASP A 234 27.01 11.41 -23.18
C ASP A 234 26.08 11.71 -22.00
N LYS A 235 26.42 12.74 -21.21
CA LYS A 235 25.61 13.19 -20.09
C LYS A 235 24.27 13.80 -20.53
N ALA A 236 24.20 14.43 -21.71
CA ALA A 236 22.96 15.01 -22.21
C ALA A 236 21.91 13.93 -22.54
N ALA A 237 22.36 12.72 -22.89
CA ALA A 237 21.48 11.58 -23.18
C ALA A 237 20.64 11.13 -21.96
N VAL A 238 21.04 11.45 -20.72
CA VAL A 238 20.29 11.15 -19.50
C VAL A 238 18.86 11.68 -19.57
N ALA A 239 18.65 12.88 -20.15
CA ALA A 239 17.33 13.48 -20.28
C ALA A 239 16.33 12.67 -21.14
N LYS A 240 16.83 11.75 -21.99
CA LYS A 240 16.00 10.85 -22.80
C LYS A 240 15.67 9.54 -22.08
N HIS A 241 16.41 9.20 -21.03
CA HIS A 241 16.34 7.88 -20.38
C HIS A 241 15.99 7.93 -18.90
N PHE A 242 15.90 9.12 -18.28
CA PHE A 242 15.58 9.25 -16.87
C PHE A 242 14.48 10.29 -16.66
N VAL A 243 13.41 9.88 -15.96
CA VAL A 243 12.36 10.77 -15.46
C VAL A 243 12.20 10.60 -13.96
N ALA A 244 11.70 11.63 -13.28
CA ALA A 244 11.54 11.63 -11.83
C ALA A 244 10.07 11.78 -11.43
N LEU A 245 9.67 11.01 -10.41
CA LEU A 245 8.38 11.12 -9.73
C LEU A 245 8.66 11.47 -8.27
N SER A 246 8.43 12.73 -7.93
CA SER A 246 8.73 13.28 -6.61
C SER A 246 7.68 14.31 -6.24
N THR A 247 7.42 14.48 -4.95
CA THR A 247 6.45 15.46 -4.44
C THR A 247 6.76 15.87 -3.01
N ASN A 248 6.26 17.03 -2.60
CA ASN A 248 6.14 17.41 -1.19
C ASN A 248 4.66 17.77 -0.93
N GLY A 249 3.95 17.03 -0.07
CA GLY A 249 2.52 17.28 0.16
C GLY A 249 1.71 16.14 0.79
N TRP A 250 0.38 16.21 0.58
CA TRP A 250 -0.70 15.43 1.21
C TRP A 250 -0.91 14.01 0.66
N VAL A 251 -0.12 13.58 -0.33
CA VAL A 251 -0.14 12.21 -0.84
C VAL A 251 0.75 11.33 0.03
N GLY A 252 0.15 10.42 0.80
CA GLY A 252 0.88 9.41 1.56
C GLY A 252 1.48 8.35 0.63
N GLY A 253 2.69 7.86 0.92
CA GLY A 253 3.41 6.92 0.05
C GLY A 253 2.61 5.67 -0.28
N ARG A 254 2.08 4.97 0.73
CA ARG A 254 1.21 3.78 0.59
C ARG A 254 -0.18 4.04 -0.05
N PHE A 255 -0.50 5.31 -0.34
CA PHE A 255 -1.74 5.71 -1.05
C PHE A 255 -1.43 6.42 -2.37
N SER A 256 -0.19 6.32 -2.87
CA SER A 256 0.31 7.20 -3.93
C SER A 256 0.13 6.68 -5.35
N LEU A 257 -0.23 5.41 -5.56
CA LEU A 257 -0.30 4.81 -6.90
C LEU A 257 -1.25 5.54 -7.87
N TRP A 258 -2.21 6.31 -7.33
CA TRP A 258 -3.17 7.13 -8.08
C TRP A 258 -2.57 8.46 -8.59
N SER A 259 -1.37 8.82 -8.14
CA SER A 259 -0.66 10.05 -8.50
C SER A 259 0.31 9.81 -9.67
N ALA A 260 1.28 10.72 -9.83
CA ALA A 260 2.43 10.51 -10.70
C ALA A 260 3.16 9.18 -10.46
N ILE A 261 3.15 8.63 -9.23
CA ILE A 261 3.71 7.30 -8.90
C ILE A 261 3.12 6.19 -9.80
N GLY A 262 1.88 6.33 -10.27
CA GLY A 262 1.26 5.41 -11.22
C GLY A 262 1.81 5.47 -12.65
N MET A 263 2.88 6.22 -12.94
CA MET A 263 3.42 6.36 -14.30
C MET A 263 3.81 5.00 -14.92
N ALA A 264 4.45 4.10 -14.16
CA ALA A 264 4.81 2.78 -14.67
C ALA A 264 3.56 1.96 -15.03
N ILE A 265 2.47 2.09 -14.25
CA ILE A 265 1.17 1.49 -14.56
C ILE A 265 0.66 2.06 -15.88
N ALA A 266 0.57 3.39 -16.00
CA ALA A 266 0.06 4.07 -17.18
C ALA A 266 0.87 3.73 -18.44
N LEU A 267 2.19 3.58 -18.34
CA LEU A 267 3.02 3.17 -19.47
C LEU A 267 2.74 1.73 -19.87
N HIS A 268 2.58 0.81 -18.90
CA HIS A 268 2.40 -0.62 -19.17
C HIS A 268 1.04 -0.93 -19.81
N ILE A 269 -0.05 -0.41 -19.24
CA ILE A 269 -1.43 -0.74 -19.67
C ILE A 269 -2.14 0.39 -20.42
N GLY A 270 -1.43 1.50 -20.69
CA GLY A 270 -2.01 2.73 -21.23
C GLY A 270 -2.57 3.64 -20.15
N MET A 271 -2.84 4.90 -20.50
CA MET A 271 -3.47 5.82 -19.56
C MET A 271 -4.81 5.26 -19.10
N TYR A 272 -4.84 4.93 -17.82
CA TYR A 272 -5.95 4.22 -17.20
C TYR A 272 -7.20 5.09 -17.18
N SER A 273 -8.19 4.78 -18.02
CA SER A 273 -9.51 5.44 -18.04
C SER A 273 -10.36 5.10 -16.82
N LYS A 274 -10.03 3.99 -16.13
CA LYS A 274 -10.81 3.37 -15.04
C LYS A 274 -10.64 4.02 -13.65
N HIS A 275 -10.14 5.26 -13.57
CA HIS A 275 -10.28 6.07 -12.34
C HIS A 275 -11.76 6.25 -11.92
N THR A 276 -12.68 6.02 -12.85
CA THR A 276 -14.14 6.00 -12.65
C THR A 276 -14.59 5.01 -11.58
N HIS A 277 -14.13 3.77 -11.57
CA HIS A 277 -14.57 2.78 -10.56
C HIS A 277 -14.06 3.11 -9.16
N THR A 278 -12.81 3.57 -9.06
CA THR A 278 -12.25 3.95 -7.77
C THR A 278 -12.94 5.19 -7.22
N PHE A 279 -13.31 6.14 -8.09
CA PHE A 279 -14.16 7.27 -7.74
C PHE A 279 -15.57 6.85 -7.30
N GLN A 280 -16.17 5.85 -7.95
CA GLN A 280 -17.45 5.27 -7.50
C GLN A 280 -17.32 4.64 -6.11
N GLY A 281 -16.20 3.96 -5.82
CA GLY A 281 -15.89 3.45 -4.48
C GLY A 281 -15.76 4.57 -3.43
N ASP A 282 -15.10 5.67 -3.78
CA ASP A 282 -15.01 6.85 -2.91
C ASP A 282 -16.40 7.47 -2.65
N LYS A 283 -17.24 7.57 -3.69
CA LYS A 283 -18.62 8.05 -3.57
C LYS A 283 -19.44 7.13 -2.67
N HIS A 284 -19.36 5.81 -2.86
CA HIS A 284 -20.01 4.83 -2.00
C HIS A 284 -19.58 4.99 -0.54
N PHE A 285 -18.28 5.06 -0.28
CA PHE A 285 -17.75 5.28 1.07
C PHE A 285 -18.27 6.59 1.69
N ARG A 286 -18.32 7.67 0.90
CA ARG A 286 -18.75 8.99 1.35
C ARG A 286 -20.24 9.08 1.63
N THR A 287 -21.09 8.48 0.81
CA THR A 287 -22.54 8.76 0.84
C THR A 287 -23.40 7.60 1.34
N ALA A 288 -22.93 6.36 1.32
CA ALA A 288 -23.74 5.23 1.77
C ALA A 288 -23.95 5.26 3.30
N PRO A 289 -25.16 4.94 3.80
CA PRO A 289 -25.42 4.72 5.22
C PRO A 289 -24.45 3.69 5.81
N LEU A 290 -23.98 3.90 7.04
CA LEU A 290 -22.91 3.08 7.64
C LEU A 290 -23.21 1.57 7.66
N ASP A 291 -24.48 1.19 7.84
CA ASP A 291 -24.97 -0.19 7.85
C ASP A 291 -25.11 -0.81 6.44
N LYS A 292 -24.92 -0.02 5.40
CA LYS A 292 -24.88 -0.43 3.98
C LYS A 292 -23.59 0.02 3.28
N ASN A 293 -22.55 0.35 4.04
CA ASN A 293 -21.31 0.90 3.53
C ASN A 293 -20.18 -0.15 3.61
N ALA A 294 -19.83 -0.73 2.48
CA ALA A 294 -18.89 -1.86 2.36
C ALA A 294 -17.57 -1.70 3.14
N PRO A 295 -16.77 -0.63 2.95
CA PRO A 295 -15.54 -0.45 3.72
C PRO A 295 -15.79 -0.24 5.22
N ILE A 296 -16.92 0.37 5.62
CA ILE A 296 -17.29 0.50 7.04
C ILE A 296 -17.62 -0.87 7.63
N LEU A 297 -18.43 -1.67 6.96
CA LEU A 297 -18.78 -3.02 7.41
C LEU A 297 -17.53 -3.90 7.57
N LEU A 298 -16.62 -3.87 6.59
CA LEU A 298 -15.34 -4.57 6.68
C LEU A 298 -14.48 -4.08 7.88
N ALA A 299 -14.40 -2.77 8.08
CA ALA A 299 -13.67 -2.21 9.22
C ALA A 299 -14.29 -2.62 10.57
N LEU A 300 -15.62 -2.62 10.68
CA LEU A 300 -16.34 -3.01 11.89
C LEU A 300 -16.17 -4.49 12.22
N LEU A 301 -16.17 -5.37 11.22
CA LEU A 301 -15.82 -6.78 11.39
C LEU A 301 -14.39 -6.93 11.90
N GLY A 302 -13.45 -6.16 11.36
CA GLY A 302 -12.08 -6.11 11.87
C GLY A 302 -12.02 -5.71 13.34
N ILE A 303 -12.71 -4.63 13.73
CA ILE A 303 -12.79 -4.21 15.14
C ILE A 303 -13.37 -5.30 16.03
N TRP A 304 -14.41 -6.00 15.56
CA TRP A 304 -15.01 -7.12 16.28
C TRP A 304 -13.99 -8.22 16.58
N TYR A 305 -13.24 -8.68 15.57
CA TYR A 305 -12.26 -9.75 15.79
C TYR A 305 -11.02 -9.30 16.54
N ILE A 306 -10.50 -8.10 16.26
CA ILE A 306 -9.27 -7.59 16.86
C ILE A 306 -9.46 -7.29 18.35
N ASN A 307 -10.54 -6.60 18.71
CA ASN A 307 -10.69 -6.05 20.06
C ASN A 307 -11.46 -6.96 21.01
N PHE A 308 -12.27 -7.89 20.49
CA PHE A 308 -13.08 -8.79 21.32
C PHE A 308 -12.61 -10.24 21.21
N PHE A 309 -12.34 -10.74 20.01
CA PHE A 309 -11.75 -12.09 19.83
C PHE A 309 -10.22 -12.12 19.95
N HIS A 310 -9.57 -10.96 20.06
CA HIS A 310 -8.11 -10.84 20.14
C HIS A 310 -7.38 -11.48 18.94
N ALA A 311 -7.99 -11.45 17.76
CA ALA A 311 -7.36 -11.93 16.53
C ALA A 311 -6.23 -10.96 16.12
N GLU A 312 -4.99 -11.41 16.26
CA GLU A 312 -3.81 -10.59 15.93
C GLU A 312 -3.57 -10.44 14.43
N THR A 313 -4.12 -11.34 13.61
CA THR A 313 -3.81 -11.41 12.18
C THR A 313 -5.05 -11.34 11.32
N GLN A 314 -4.90 -10.78 10.11
CA GLN A 314 -5.93 -10.73 9.07
C GLN A 314 -5.35 -11.34 7.79
N ALA A 315 -5.89 -12.50 7.40
CA ALA A 315 -5.52 -13.12 6.14
C ALA A 315 -6.23 -12.45 4.96
N MET A 316 -5.50 -12.21 3.87
CA MET A 316 -6.03 -11.79 2.56
C MET A 316 -5.65 -12.84 1.52
N LEU A 317 -6.63 -13.56 1.01
CA LEU A 317 -6.45 -14.78 0.21
C LEU A 317 -7.12 -14.62 -1.16
N PRO A 318 -6.53 -13.88 -2.11
CA PRO A 318 -7.10 -13.74 -3.44
C PRO A 318 -7.06 -15.08 -4.19
N TYR A 319 -8.18 -15.52 -4.76
CA TYR A 319 -8.23 -16.71 -5.63
C TYR A 319 -7.95 -16.32 -7.08
N ASP A 320 -6.84 -15.62 -7.29
CA ASP A 320 -6.40 -15.12 -8.59
C ASP A 320 -4.87 -14.96 -8.59
N GLN A 321 -4.21 -15.51 -9.61
CA GLN A 321 -2.74 -15.52 -9.68
C GLN A 321 -2.15 -14.15 -10.05
N TYR A 322 -2.87 -13.32 -10.82
CA TYR A 322 -2.42 -11.96 -11.11
C TYR A 322 -2.42 -11.08 -9.85
N MET A 323 -3.27 -11.43 -8.87
CA MET A 323 -3.31 -10.77 -7.55
C MET A 323 -2.24 -11.26 -6.56
N HIS A 324 -1.17 -11.96 -6.98
CA HIS A 324 -0.13 -12.48 -6.08
C HIS A 324 0.60 -11.43 -5.22
N ARG A 325 0.62 -10.16 -5.64
CA ARG A 325 1.19 -9.05 -4.84
C ARG A 325 0.14 -8.25 -4.07
N PHE A 326 -1.14 -8.62 -4.14
CA PHE A 326 -2.24 -7.88 -3.51
C PHE A 326 -2.09 -7.82 -2.00
N THR A 327 -1.80 -8.95 -1.38
CA THR A 327 -1.61 -9.04 0.07
C THR A 327 -0.38 -8.26 0.53
N ALA A 328 0.74 -8.36 -0.18
CA ALA A 328 1.95 -7.58 0.11
C ALA A 328 1.72 -6.06 -0.02
N TYR A 329 0.87 -5.61 -0.95
CA TYR A 329 0.48 -4.21 -1.05
C TYR A 329 -0.32 -3.76 0.19
N PHE A 330 -1.28 -4.57 0.64
CA PHE A 330 -2.07 -4.26 1.84
C PHE A 330 -1.34 -4.49 3.16
N GLN A 331 -0.25 -5.27 3.20
CA GLN A 331 0.66 -5.29 4.34
C GLN A 331 1.18 -3.89 4.64
N GLN A 332 1.70 -3.18 3.63
CA GLN A 332 2.09 -1.79 3.83
C GLN A 332 0.85 -0.90 4.07
N GLY A 333 -0.20 -1.07 3.28
CA GLY A 333 -1.42 -0.26 3.36
C GLY A 333 -2.06 -0.23 4.75
N ASP A 334 -2.20 -1.39 5.39
CA ASP A 334 -2.83 -1.55 6.70
C ASP A 334 -1.82 -1.38 7.83
N MET A 335 -0.76 -2.19 7.87
CA MET A 335 0.14 -2.27 9.02
C MET A 335 0.90 -0.95 9.25
N GLU A 336 1.36 -0.28 8.19
CA GLU A 336 2.02 1.04 8.32
C GLU A 336 1.03 2.16 8.68
N SER A 337 -0.26 1.99 8.35
CA SER A 337 -1.33 2.91 8.76
C SER A 337 -1.71 2.74 10.23
N ASN A 338 -1.99 1.51 10.64
CA ASN A 338 -2.72 1.19 11.86
C ASN A 338 -1.88 0.48 12.92
N GLY A 339 -0.64 0.08 12.62
CA GLY A 339 0.35 -0.39 13.59
C GLY A 339 0.85 0.78 14.46
N LYS A 340 -0.02 1.28 15.34
CA LYS A 340 0.16 2.49 16.12
C LYS A 340 -0.26 2.26 17.55
N TYR A 341 0.28 3.05 18.47
CA TYR A 341 -0.04 2.90 19.89
C TYR A 341 -0.33 4.23 20.60
N ILE A 342 -0.28 5.36 19.89
CA ILE A 342 -0.56 6.70 20.43
C ILE A 342 -1.80 7.27 19.74
N THR A 343 -2.72 7.78 20.55
CA THR A 343 -3.96 8.43 20.10
C THR A 343 -3.75 9.88 19.67
N ASN A 344 -4.76 10.49 19.04
CA ASN A 344 -4.76 11.91 18.68
C ASN A 344 -4.75 12.88 19.89
N HIS A 345 -4.95 12.38 21.10
CA HIS A 345 -4.82 13.13 22.35
C HIS A 345 -3.49 12.88 23.07
N GLY A 346 -2.55 12.15 22.43
CA GLY A 346 -1.22 11.87 22.97
C GLY A 346 -1.17 10.70 23.98
N ALA A 347 -2.31 10.13 24.36
CA ALA A 347 -2.36 8.98 25.26
C ALA A 347 -2.02 7.67 24.53
N ARG A 348 -1.36 6.75 25.24
CA ARG A 348 -1.14 5.37 24.77
C ARG A 348 -2.46 4.59 24.77
N VAL A 349 -2.68 3.78 23.74
CA VAL A 349 -3.85 2.88 23.65
C VAL A 349 -3.77 1.76 24.69
N ASN A 350 -4.93 1.34 25.19
CA ASN A 350 -5.11 0.18 26.08
C ASN A 350 -5.99 -0.89 25.41
N TYR A 351 -5.91 -0.99 24.08
CA TYR A 351 -6.67 -1.88 23.20
C TYR A 351 -5.81 -2.22 21.97
N HIS A 352 -6.20 -3.23 21.21
CA HIS A 352 -5.48 -3.65 20.01
C HIS A 352 -5.79 -2.73 18.81
N THR A 353 -4.80 -2.54 17.94
CA THR A 353 -4.90 -1.63 16.77
C THR A 353 -4.84 -2.41 15.45
N GLY A 354 -4.03 -1.98 14.47
CA GLY A 354 -3.89 -2.69 13.20
C GLY A 354 -3.40 -4.13 13.39
N PRO A 355 -3.97 -5.10 12.66
CA PRO A 355 -3.54 -6.49 12.72
C PRO A 355 -2.29 -6.71 11.87
N ILE A 356 -1.67 -7.88 12.01
CA ILE A 356 -0.67 -8.39 11.07
C ILE A 356 -1.41 -8.91 9.83
N VAL A 357 -1.14 -8.31 8.67
CA VAL A 357 -1.73 -8.75 7.40
C VAL A 357 -0.83 -9.79 6.73
N TRP A 358 -1.41 -10.88 6.25
CA TRP A 358 -0.65 -11.93 5.55
C TRP A 358 -1.55 -12.73 4.59
N GLY A 359 -0.94 -13.59 3.77
CA GLY A 359 -1.67 -14.45 2.84
C GLY A 359 -1.02 -14.54 1.46
N GLU A 360 -1.38 -15.58 0.74
CA GLU A 360 -0.92 -15.93 -0.60
C GLU A 360 -2.12 -16.34 -1.47
N PRO A 361 -1.98 -16.33 -2.82
CA PRO A 361 -3.07 -16.74 -3.69
C PRO A 361 -3.59 -18.16 -3.43
N GLY A 362 -4.90 -18.32 -3.57
CA GLY A 362 -5.53 -19.63 -3.69
C GLY A 362 -5.33 -20.21 -5.10
N THR A 363 -5.19 -21.53 -5.27
CA THR A 363 -5.26 -22.59 -4.24
C THR A 363 -3.91 -22.90 -3.60
N ASN A 364 -2.81 -22.24 -3.97
CA ASN A 364 -1.47 -22.48 -3.41
C ASN A 364 -1.45 -22.40 -1.88
N GLY A 365 -2.14 -21.42 -1.30
CA GLY A 365 -2.27 -21.28 0.15
C GLY A 365 -2.84 -22.54 0.85
N GLN A 366 -3.67 -23.33 0.15
CA GLN A 366 -4.24 -24.57 0.68
C GLN A 366 -3.19 -25.67 0.89
N HIS A 367 -2.10 -25.64 0.13
CA HIS A 367 -0.98 -26.57 0.22
C HIS A 367 0.26 -25.98 0.90
N GLY A 368 0.16 -24.75 1.44
CA GLY A 368 1.26 -24.03 2.08
C GLY A 368 1.02 -23.77 3.57
N LEU A 369 0.10 -22.86 3.88
CA LEU A 369 -0.01 -22.22 5.20
C LEU A 369 -1.32 -22.54 5.93
N MET A 370 -2.15 -23.46 5.41
CA MET A 370 -3.40 -23.84 6.08
C MET A 370 -3.19 -24.72 7.34
N TRP A 371 -1.96 -25.18 7.64
CA TRP A 371 -1.65 -25.98 8.83
C TRP A 371 -0.73 -25.25 9.80
N GLU A 372 -1.14 -25.27 11.08
CA GLU A 372 -0.64 -24.55 12.27
C GLU A 372 0.85 -24.78 12.62
N ILE A 373 1.81 -24.33 11.79
CA ILE A 373 3.23 -24.27 12.17
C ILE A 373 3.94 -22.96 11.76
N ASN A 374 4.86 -22.48 12.61
CA ASN A 374 5.70 -21.30 12.39
C ASN A 374 6.93 -21.69 11.55
N SER A 375 6.96 -21.34 10.27
CA SER A 375 8.04 -21.77 9.38
C SER A 375 9.17 -20.76 9.21
N PHE A 376 9.00 -19.43 9.38
CA PHE A 376 10.03 -18.45 8.97
C PHE A 376 9.91 -17.03 9.60
N ASP A 377 9.72 -16.88 10.91
CA ASP A 377 9.71 -15.53 11.51
C ASP A 377 11.06 -14.78 11.39
N GLN A 378 11.02 -13.44 11.53
CA GLN A 378 12.19 -12.57 11.77
C GLN A 378 11.76 -11.18 12.27
N TRP A 379 11.34 -11.14 13.53
CA TRP A 379 10.75 -9.99 14.25
C TRP A 379 11.64 -8.73 14.44
N GLY A 380 12.79 -8.59 13.79
CA GLY A 380 13.86 -7.64 14.20
C GLY A 380 14.17 -6.44 13.29
N VAL A 381 13.46 -6.22 12.18
CA VAL A 381 14.00 -5.40 11.06
C VAL A 381 14.09 -3.88 11.30
N GLU A 382 13.56 -3.35 12.40
CA GLU A 382 13.55 -1.90 12.65
C GLU A 382 14.71 -1.42 13.53
N LEU A 383 15.12 -2.23 14.51
CA LEU A 383 16.40 -2.03 15.22
C LEU A 383 17.58 -2.27 14.26
N GLY A 384 17.44 -3.24 13.35
CA GLY A 384 18.44 -3.54 12.32
C GLY A 384 18.78 -2.35 11.42
N LYS A 385 17.80 -1.53 11.02
CA LYS A 385 18.05 -0.33 10.18
C LYS A 385 18.80 0.79 10.92
N GLN A 386 18.64 0.90 12.25
CA GLN A 386 19.35 1.89 13.06
C GLN A 386 20.77 1.41 13.42
N LEU A 387 20.93 0.12 13.73
CA LEU A 387 22.23 -0.50 13.98
C LEU A 387 23.08 -0.58 12.71
N ALA A 388 22.49 -0.88 11.55
CA ALA A 388 23.20 -0.93 10.27
C ALA A 388 23.90 0.39 9.94
N LYS A 389 23.28 1.55 10.19
CA LYS A 389 23.91 2.86 9.97
C LYS A 389 25.11 3.13 10.89
N LYS A 390 25.15 2.50 12.08
CA LYS A 390 26.29 2.62 13.01
C LYS A 390 27.40 1.62 12.69
N ILE A 391 27.04 0.41 12.23
CA ILE A 391 27.97 -0.69 11.93
C ILE A 391 28.62 -0.52 10.54
N GLU A 392 27.93 0.06 9.56
CA GLU A 392 28.43 0.27 8.19
C GLU A 392 29.85 0.89 8.10
N PRO A 393 30.21 1.96 8.83
CA PRO A 393 31.58 2.48 8.80
C PRO A 393 32.59 1.57 9.49
N GLU A 394 32.18 0.80 10.51
CA GLU A 394 33.06 -0.10 11.27
C GLU A 394 33.47 -1.34 10.47
N LEU A 395 32.78 -1.67 9.38
CA LEU A 395 33.14 -2.77 8.48
C LEU A 395 34.22 -2.40 7.45
N LYS A 396 34.64 -1.13 7.37
CA LYS A 396 35.51 -0.63 6.28
C LYS A 396 37.01 -0.87 6.50
N ASP A 397 37.43 -1.19 7.73
CA ASP A 397 38.82 -1.46 8.08
C ASP A 397 38.99 -2.85 8.71
N THR A 398 40.23 -3.22 9.00
CA THR A 398 40.60 -4.51 9.60
C THR A 398 40.69 -4.49 11.12
N ALA A 399 40.38 -3.36 11.78
CA ALA A 399 40.49 -3.26 13.23
C ALA A 399 39.40 -4.07 13.94
N GLU A 400 39.74 -4.68 15.08
CA GLU A 400 38.77 -5.42 15.88
C GLU A 400 37.76 -4.47 16.55
N VAL A 401 36.47 -4.83 16.53
CA VAL A 401 35.39 -3.99 17.04
C VAL A 401 34.98 -4.44 18.44
N HIS A 402 34.86 -3.47 19.35
CA HIS A 402 34.48 -3.67 20.76
C HIS A 402 33.39 -2.69 21.25
N SER A 403 32.79 -1.92 20.34
CA SER A 403 31.85 -0.83 20.64
C SER A 403 30.43 -1.29 20.94
N HIS A 404 30.09 -2.57 20.69
CA HIS A 404 28.75 -3.12 20.84
C HIS A 404 28.69 -4.23 21.88
N ASP A 405 27.52 -4.87 22.03
CA ASP A 405 27.40 -6.09 22.81
C ASP A 405 28.29 -7.21 22.23
N SER A 406 28.58 -8.21 23.06
CA SER A 406 29.49 -9.30 22.71
C SER A 406 29.09 -10.10 21.48
N SER A 407 27.78 -10.23 21.18
CA SER A 407 27.31 -10.95 19.99
C SER A 407 27.61 -10.14 18.72
N THR A 408 27.29 -8.85 18.73
CA THR A 408 27.54 -7.95 17.60
C THR A 408 29.03 -7.81 17.32
N ASN A 409 29.86 -7.62 18.35
CA ASN A 409 31.31 -7.59 18.19
C ASN A 409 31.83 -8.92 17.62
N GLY A 410 31.37 -10.06 18.16
CA GLY A 410 31.76 -11.38 17.69
C GLY A 410 31.44 -11.62 16.21
N LEU A 411 30.25 -11.21 15.76
CA LEU A 411 29.84 -11.33 14.35
C LEU A 411 30.63 -10.41 13.42
N ILE A 412 30.86 -9.15 13.81
CA ILE A 412 31.68 -8.21 13.02
C ILE A 412 33.10 -8.74 12.88
N ASN A 413 33.71 -9.18 13.98
CA ASN A 413 35.08 -9.69 13.98
C ASN A 413 35.17 -11.02 13.22
N PHE A 414 34.14 -11.88 13.31
CA PHE A 414 34.04 -13.07 12.47
C PHE A 414 33.98 -12.72 10.98
N LEU A 415 33.16 -11.74 10.58
CA LEU A 415 33.07 -11.29 9.19
C LEU A 415 34.40 -10.71 8.70
N LYS A 416 35.02 -9.81 9.46
CA LYS A 416 36.35 -9.23 9.12
C LYS A 416 37.42 -10.31 8.99
N LYS A 417 37.39 -11.33 9.84
CA LYS A 417 38.39 -12.40 9.81
C LYS A 417 38.22 -13.36 8.63
N ASN A 418 36.99 -13.58 8.16
CA ASN A 418 36.69 -14.61 7.16
C ASN A 418 36.38 -14.07 5.76
N PHE A 419 36.11 -12.77 5.62
CA PHE A 419 35.68 -12.15 4.36
C PHE A 419 36.45 -10.86 3.99
N ALA A 420 37.49 -10.47 4.74
CA ALA A 420 38.38 -9.36 4.38
C ALA A 420 39.48 -9.79 3.39
#